data_AF-A0A2K6RB11-F1
#
_entry.id   AF-A0A2K6RB11-F1
#
_cell.length_a   1.000
_cell.length_b   1.000
_cell.length_c   1.000
_cell.angle_alpha   90.00
_cell.angle_beta   90.00
_cell.angle_gamma   90.00
#
_symmetry.space_group_name_H-M   'P 1'
#
loop_
_entity.id
_entity.type
_entity.pdbx_description
1 polymer ?
#
loop_
_entity_poly.entity_id
_entity_poly.type
_entity_poly.pdbx_seq_one_letter_code
_entity_poly.pdbx_strand_id
1 'polypeptide(L)'
;MERYAGALEEVADGARQQERHYQLLSALQSLVKELPSSFQQRLSYTTLSDLALALLDGTVFEIVQGLLEIQHLTEKSLYNQRLRLQNEHRGARGQRDEVPPPRGRRLPAALGICANRLLPECWEKVPKINKIKGAETETAPFW
;
A
#
# COMPACT_ATOMS: atom_id res chain seq x y z
N MET A 1 -7.63 -44.58 32.75
CA MET A 1 -6.21 -44.15 32.71
C MET A 1 -5.94 -43.00 31.74
N GLU A 2 -6.87 -42.62 30.86
CA GLU A 2 -6.65 -41.56 29.84
C GLU A 2 -6.52 -40.14 30.41
N ARG A 3 -7.12 -39.83 31.56
CA ARG A 3 -7.06 -38.49 32.17
C ARG A 3 -5.69 -38.09 32.70
N TYR A 4 -4.82 -39.05 33.03
CA TYR A 4 -3.47 -38.77 33.50
C TYR A 4 -2.48 -38.51 32.35
N ALA A 5 -2.74 -39.06 31.16
CA ALA A 5 -1.91 -38.81 29.97
C ALA A 5 -2.07 -37.37 29.48
N GLY A 6 -3.31 -36.87 29.38
CA GLY A 6 -3.57 -35.46 29.00
C GLY A 6 -3.02 -34.45 30.00
N ALA A 7 -3.08 -34.74 31.31
CA ALA A 7 -2.51 -33.85 32.32
C ALA A 7 -0.97 -33.74 32.25
N LEU A 8 -0.27 -34.80 31.84
CA LEU A 8 1.18 -34.78 31.64
C LEU A 8 1.57 -34.06 30.34
N GLU A 9 0.74 -34.17 29.31
CA GLU A 9 0.92 -33.50 28.01
C GLU A 9 0.73 -31.98 28.13
N GLU A 10 -0.34 -31.53 28.81
CA GLU A 10 -0.58 -30.10 29.10
C GLU A 10 0.55 -29.47 29.94
N VAL A 11 1.11 -30.20 30.90
CA VAL A 11 2.26 -29.74 31.69
C VAL A 11 3.53 -29.69 30.83
N ALA A 12 3.72 -30.63 29.92
CA ALA A 12 4.85 -30.63 28.99
C ALA A 12 4.78 -29.46 28.00
N ASP A 13 3.57 -29.13 27.53
CA ASP A 13 3.37 -27.98 26.64
C ASP A 13 3.51 -26.65 27.38
N GLY A 14 3.08 -26.57 28.64
CA GLY A 14 3.40 -25.46 29.53
C GLY A 14 4.91 -25.26 29.73
N ALA A 15 5.66 -26.35 29.90
CA ALA A 15 7.12 -26.30 30.07
C ALA A 15 7.83 -25.81 28.79
N ARG A 16 7.40 -26.28 27.61
CA ARG A 16 7.92 -25.82 26.30
C ARG A 16 7.60 -24.35 26.05
N GLN A 17 6.39 -23.91 26.40
CA GLN A 17 6.00 -22.52 26.27
C GLN A 17 6.82 -21.62 27.19
N GLN A 18 7.03 -22.06 28.43
CA GLN A 18 7.86 -21.35 29.40
C GLN A 18 9.32 -21.25 28.94
N GLU A 19 9.87 -22.32 28.36
CA GLU A 19 11.22 -22.31 27.78
C GLU A 19 11.34 -21.28 26.65
N ARG A 20 10.38 -21.26 25.71
CA ARG A 20 10.34 -20.26 24.64
C ARG A 20 10.21 -18.85 25.18
N HIS A 21 9.41 -18.64 26.24
CA HIS A 21 9.26 -17.35 26.90
C HIS A 21 10.59 -16.84 27.44
N TYR A 22 11.33 -17.70 28.16
CA TYR A 22 12.63 -17.33 28.69
C TYR A 22 13.66 -17.05 27.58
N GLN A 23 13.67 -17.86 26.52
CA GLN A 23 14.55 -17.62 25.37
C GLN A 23 14.28 -16.23 24.77
N LEU A 24 13.01 -15.91 24.51
CA LEU A 24 12.62 -14.65 23.89
C LEU A 24 12.86 -13.45 24.82
N LEU A 25 12.56 -13.59 26.11
CA LEU A 25 12.83 -12.57 27.12
C LEU A 25 14.33 -12.28 27.23
N SER A 26 15.19 -13.30 27.15
CA SER A 26 16.64 -13.13 27.16
C SER A 26 17.14 -12.31 25.96
N ALA A 27 16.58 -12.57 24.77
CA ALA A 27 16.90 -11.83 23.55
C ALA A 27 16.38 -10.37 23.62
N LEU A 28 15.18 -10.16 24.15
CA LEU A 28 14.65 -8.81 24.36
C LEU A 28 15.53 -8.03 25.35
N GLN A 29 15.97 -8.66 26.44
CA GLN A 29 16.87 -8.03 27.39
C GLN A 29 18.24 -7.70 26.79
N SER A 30 18.80 -8.52 25.89
CA SER A 30 20.04 -8.17 25.20
C SER A 30 19.86 -6.95 24.30
N LEU A 31 18.75 -6.87 23.56
CA LEU A 31 18.44 -5.73 22.70
C LEU A 31 18.26 -4.44 23.51
N VAL A 32 17.60 -4.51 24.67
CA VAL A 32 17.43 -3.33 25.54
C VAL A 32 18.75 -2.81 26.09
N LYS A 33 19.73 -3.69 26.37
CA LYS A 33 21.06 -3.28 26.86
C LYS A 33 21.84 -2.46 25.83
N GLU A 34 21.53 -2.58 24.55
CA GLU A 34 22.15 -1.81 23.48
C GLU A 34 21.54 -0.41 23.32
N LEU A 35 20.40 -0.12 23.97
CA LEU A 35 19.73 1.16 23.91
C LEU A 35 20.31 2.18 24.92
N PRO A 36 20.21 3.49 24.67
CA PRO A 36 20.51 4.53 25.66
C PRO A 36 19.69 4.36 26.96
N SER A 37 20.27 4.77 28.09
CA SER A 37 19.67 4.57 29.43
C SER A 37 18.27 5.19 29.60
N SER A 38 17.98 6.28 28.89
CA SER A 38 16.65 6.92 28.88
C SER A 38 15.52 6.00 28.39
N PHE A 39 15.83 5.09 27.46
CA PHE A 39 14.86 4.12 26.94
C PHE A 39 14.80 2.86 27.80
N GLN A 40 15.93 2.45 28.38
CA GLN A 40 15.99 1.29 29.28
C GLN A 40 15.05 1.47 30.48
N GLN A 41 14.96 2.68 31.04
CA GLN A 41 14.07 2.98 32.17
C GLN A 41 12.57 2.82 31.85
N ARG A 42 12.19 2.96 30.58
CA ARG A 42 10.81 2.79 30.12
C ARG A 42 10.45 1.32 29.85
N LEU A 43 11.47 0.47 29.65
CA LEU A 43 11.33 -0.94 29.30
C LEU A 43 11.61 -1.81 30.52
N SER A 44 10.69 -1.75 31.48
CA SER A 44 10.71 -2.57 32.70
C SER A 44 10.65 -4.08 32.40
N TYR A 45 11.07 -4.89 33.37
CA TYR A 45 11.00 -6.36 33.26
C TYR A 45 9.58 -6.85 32.95
N THR A 46 8.55 -6.28 33.57
CA THR A 46 7.15 -6.67 33.32
C THR A 46 6.76 -6.39 31.89
N THR A 47 7.07 -5.19 31.38
CA THR A 47 6.79 -4.85 29.97
C THR A 47 7.51 -5.77 28.97
N LEU A 48 8.75 -6.20 29.27
CA LEU A 48 9.48 -7.14 28.42
C LEU A 48 8.90 -8.56 28.50
N SER A 49 8.43 -8.97 29.68
CA SER A 49 7.76 -10.26 29.87
C SER A 49 6.43 -10.31 29.13
N ASP A 50 5.63 -9.24 29.22
CA ASP A 50 4.34 -9.12 28.53
C ASP A 50 4.55 -9.09 27.01
N LEU A 51 5.59 -8.38 26.54
CA LEU A 51 5.97 -8.37 25.14
C LEU A 51 6.38 -9.76 24.66
N ALA A 52 7.17 -10.50 25.44
CA ALA A 52 7.56 -11.87 25.08
C ALA A 52 6.35 -12.81 24.95
N LEU A 53 5.37 -12.70 25.85
CA LEU A 53 4.12 -13.46 25.77
C LEU A 53 3.31 -13.09 24.52
N ALA A 54 3.15 -11.80 24.22
CA ALA A 54 2.43 -11.33 23.04
C ALA A 54 3.11 -11.79 21.73
N LEU A 55 4.44 -11.84 21.70
CA LEU A 55 5.20 -12.34 20.56
C LEU A 55 5.07 -13.86 20.38
N LEU A 56 4.95 -14.62 21.47
CA LEU A 56 4.71 -16.06 21.42
C LEU A 56 3.30 -16.43 20.99
N ASP A 57 2.31 -15.63 21.40
CA ASP A 57 0.91 -15.82 21.03
C ASP A 57 0.72 -15.70 19.51
N GLY A 58 1.49 -14.84 18.85
CA GLY A 58 1.57 -14.80 17.38
C GLY A 58 0.34 -14.21 16.67
N THR A 59 -0.79 -14.09 17.36
CA THR A 59 -2.08 -13.67 16.79
C THR A 59 -2.01 -12.31 16.11
N VAL A 60 -1.28 -11.35 16.67
CA VAL A 60 -1.10 -10.03 16.07
C VAL A 60 -0.41 -10.14 14.70
N PHE A 61 0.60 -11.02 14.57
CA PHE A 61 1.28 -11.24 13.29
C PHE A 61 0.36 -11.91 12.27
N GLU A 62 -0.45 -12.88 12.70
CA GLU A 62 -1.44 -13.53 11.83
C GLU A 62 -2.49 -12.53 11.32
N ILE A 63 -3.01 -11.66 12.21
CA ILE A 63 -3.96 -10.62 11.83
C ILE A 63 -3.32 -9.67 10.80
N VAL A 64 -2.10 -9.18 11.08
CA VAL A 64 -1.40 -8.29 10.16
C VAL A 64 -1.15 -8.96 8.81
N GLN A 65 -0.76 -10.25 8.81
CA GLN A 65 -0.57 -11.02 7.58
C GLN A 65 -1.87 -11.15 6.78
N GLY A 66 -2.99 -11.43 7.44
CA GLY A 66 -4.30 -11.51 6.80
C GLY A 66 -4.74 -10.17 6.21
N LEU A 67 -4.55 -9.06 6.94
CA LEU A 67 -4.85 -7.71 6.43
C LEU A 67 -3.98 -7.36 5.22
N LEU A 68 -2.71 -7.76 5.25
CA LEU A 68 -1.77 -7.56 4.14
C LEU A 68 -2.20 -8.37 2.91
N GLU A 69 -2.63 -9.62 3.07
CA GLU A 69 -3.14 -10.44 1.97
C GLU A 69 -4.39 -9.82 1.32
N ILE A 70 -5.34 -9.35 2.14
CA ILE A 70 -6.55 -8.65 1.67
C ILE A 70 -6.15 -7.41 0.86
N GLN A 71 -5.20 -6.62 1.35
CA GLN A 71 -4.69 -5.45 0.64
C GLN A 71 -4.15 -5.84 -0.75
N HIS A 72 -3.22 -6.80 -0.81
CA HIS A 72 -2.60 -7.22 -2.07
C HIS A 72 -3.64 -7.75 -3.09
N LEU A 73 -4.60 -8.55 -2.63
CA LEU A 73 -5.67 -9.06 -3.49
C LEU A 73 -6.56 -7.94 -4.02
N THR A 74 -6.87 -6.95 -3.19
CA THR A 74 -7.68 -5.79 -3.57
C THR A 74 -6.96 -4.91 -4.59
N GLU A 75 -5.69 -4.61 -4.35
CA GLU A 75 -4.84 -3.85 -5.28
C GLU A 75 -4.75 -4.55 -6.63
N LYS A 76 -4.50 -5.86 -6.63
CA LYS A 76 -4.45 -6.66 -7.86
C LYS A 76 -5.79 -6.66 -8.60
N SER A 77 -6.91 -6.76 -7.89
CA SER A 77 -8.25 -6.70 -8.47
C SER A 77 -8.52 -5.36 -9.15
N LEU A 78 -8.27 -4.24 -8.46
CA LEU A 78 -8.46 -2.89 -8.98
C LEU A 78 -7.54 -2.58 -10.16
N TYR A 79 -6.28 -3.03 -10.10
CA TYR A 79 -5.34 -2.91 -11.20
C TYR A 79 -5.85 -3.64 -12.45
N ASN A 80 -6.29 -4.89 -12.29
CA ASN A 80 -6.85 -5.68 -13.39
C ASN A 80 -8.13 -5.06 -13.96
N GLN A 81 -8.99 -4.49 -13.10
CA GLN A 81 -10.19 -3.78 -13.52
C GLN A 81 -9.85 -2.56 -14.38
N ARG A 82 -8.88 -1.75 -13.94
CA ARG A 82 -8.40 -0.60 -14.72
C ARG A 82 -7.87 -1.03 -16.08
N LEU A 83 -7.04 -2.08 -16.11
CA LEU A 83 -6.45 -2.59 -17.34
C LEU A 83 -7.52 -3.09 -18.33
N ARG A 84 -8.55 -3.80 -17.84
CA ARG A 84 -9.70 -4.24 -18.66
C ARG A 84 -10.40 -3.06 -19.31
N LEU A 85 -10.76 -2.04 -18.52
CA LEU A 85 -11.41 -0.84 -19.04
C LEU A 85 -10.53 -0.14 -20.09
N GLN A 86 -9.23 0.01 -19.83
CA GLN A 86 -8.32 0.65 -20.79
C GLN A 86 -8.25 -0.12 -22.13
N ASN A 87 -8.24 -1.46 -22.06
CA ASN A 87 -8.24 -2.31 -23.26
C ASN A 87 -9.56 -2.20 -24.02
N GLU A 88 -10.70 -2.16 -23.33
CA GLU A 88 -12.01 -1.93 -23.95
C GLU A 88 -12.06 -0.58 -24.68
N HIS A 89 -11.59 0.50 -24.05
CA HIS A 89 -11.53 1.83 -24.68
C HIS A 89 -10.61 1.85 -25.92
N ARG A 90 -9.47 1.15 -25.87
CA ARG A 90 -8.54 1.06 -27.00
C ARG A 90 -9.11 0.20 -28.14
N GLY A 91 -9.74 -0.93 -27.82
CA GLY A 91 -10.42 -1.79 -28.80
C GLY A 91 -11.65 -1.14 -29.45
N ALA A 92 -12.37 -0.30 -28.70
CA ALA A 92 -13.49 0.49 -29.23
C ALA A 92 -13.04 1.65 -30.13
N ARG A 93 -11.84 2.24 -29.88
CA ARG A 93 -11.26 3.25 -30.78
C ARG A 93 -10.82 2.66 -32.12
N GLY A 94 -10.21 1.47 -32.12
CA GLY A 94 -9.84 0.78 -33.36
C GLY A 94 -11.02 0.44 -34.28
N GLN A 95 -12.23 0.24 -33.72
CA GLN A 95 -13.45 0.01 -34.51
C GLN A 95 -14.10 1.30 -35.03
N ARG A 96 -13.82 2.47 -34.42
CA ARG A 96 -14.35 3.77 -34.88
C ARG A 96 -13.56 4.36 -36.05
N ASP A 97 -12.31 3.92 -36.24
CA ASP A 97 -11.47 4.35 -37.36
C ASP A 97 -11.70 3.53 -38.66
N GLU A 98 -12.53 2.48 -38.60
CA GLU A 98 -12.95 1.63 -39.74
C GLU A 98 -14.33 2.02 -40.30
N VAL A 99 -14.75 3.29 -40.15
CA VAL A 99 -15.90 3.79 -40.92
C VAL A 99 -15.38 4.22 -42.31
N PRO A 100 -15.77 3.53 -43.40
CA PRO A 100 -15.31 3.90 -44.73
C PRO A 100 -15.82 5.32 -45.07
N PRO A 101 -15.01 6.16 -45.74
CA PRO A 101 -15.39 7.54 -46.03
C PRO A 101 -16.69 7.57 -46.84
N PRO A 102 -17.63 8.48 -46.53
CA PRO A 102 -18.87 8.58 -47.28
C PRO A 102 -18.55 8.90 -48.73
N ARG A 103 -19.04 8.05 -49.66
CA ARG A 103 -18.91 8.27 -51.11
C ARG A 103 -19.53 9.62 -51.43
N GLY A 104 -18.69 10.51 -51.94
CA GLY A 104 -18.97 11.93 -52.07
C GLY A 104 -20.31 12.25 -52.73
N ARG A 105 -21.13 13.05 -52.04
CA ARG A 105 -22.08 13.89 -52.74
C ARG A 105 -21.28 15.00 -53.41
N ARG A 106 -21.26 15.01 -54.74
CA ARG A 106 -20.87 16.19 -55.51
C ARG A 106 -21.81 17.32 -55.08
N LEU A 107 -21.30 18.30 -54.34
CA LEU A 107 -21.95 19.58 -54.15
C LEU A 107 -21.44 20.53 -55.23
N PRO A 108 -22.33 21.25 -55.93
CA PRO A 108 -21.91 22.16 -56.99
C PRO A 108 -21.12 23.33 -56.42
N ALA A 109 -20.07 23.70 -57.15
CA ALA A 109 -19.23 24.86 -56.87
C ALA A 109 -20.02 26.16 -57.07
N ALA A 110 -20.73 26.60 -56.02
CA ALA A 110 -21.27 27.95 -55.94
C ALA A 110 -21.64 28.26 -54.49
N LEU A 111 -20.72 28.95 -53.79
CA LEU A 111 -20.97 30.00 -52.80
C LEU A 111 -19.63 30.31 -52.12
N GLY A 112 -18.84 31.14 -52.79
CA GLY A 112 -17.99 32.06 -52.06
C GLY A 112 -18.89 33.15 -51.49
N ILE A 113 -18.84 33.35 -50.16
CA ILE A 113 -18.91 34.64 -49.46
C ILE A 113 -18.50 34.37 -48.01
N CYS A 114 -17.60 35.21 -47.53
CA CYS A 114 -16.96 35.20 -46.23
C CYS A 114 -17.94 35.41 -45.07
N ALA A 115 -17.67 34.75 -43.94
CA ALA A 115 -18.00 35.28 -42.62
C ALA A 115 -16.89 34.87 -41.63
N ASN A 116 -15.93 35.78 -41.45
CA ASN A 116 -15.10 35.83 -40.26
C ASN A 116 -16.01 35.91 -39.03
N ARG A 117 -16.17 34.79 -38.33
CA ARG A 117 -16.58 34.76 -36.92
C ARG A 117 -16.10 33.49 -36.22
N LEU A 118 -14.85 33.06 -36.49
CA LEU A 118 -14.22 32.04 -35.68
C LEU A 118 -13.70 32.65 -34.37
N LEU A 119 -14.40 32.26 -33.31
CA LEU A 119 -13.97 32.03 -31.93
C LEU A 119 -13.43 33.20 -31.08
N PRO A 120 -14.06 33.47 -29.93
CA PRO A 120 -13.35 33.94 -28.75
C PRO A 120 -12.45 32.80 -28.21
N GLU A 121 -11.16 33.09 -28.07
CA GLU A 121 -10.33 32.87 -26.87
C GLU A 121 -10.85 31.82 -25.87
N CYS A 122 -10.12 30.69 -25.69
CA CYS A 122 -9.91 30.01 -24.41
C CYS A 122 -9.02 28.74 -24.57
N TRP A 123 -7.79 28.90 -25.06
CA TRP A 123 -6.75 27.89 -24.83
C TRP A 123 -5.44 28.55 -24.39
N GLU A 124 -5.50 29.36 -23.34
CA GLU A 124 -4.27 29.72 -22.65
C GLU A 124 -3.76 28.54 -21.82
N LYS A 125 -2.68 27.94 -22.36
CA LYS A 125 -1.45 27.52 -21.66
C LYS A 125 -1.61 26.50 -20.52
N VAL A 126 -1.29 25.26 -20.84
CA VAL A 126 -0.78 24.27 -19.87
C VAL A 126 0.61 24.72 -19.39
N PRO A 127 0.87 24.93 -18.08
CA PRO A 127 2.21 25.25 -17.61
C PRO A 127 3.08 24.00 -17.55
N LYS A 128 4.27 24.08 -18.17
CA LYS A 128 5.35 23.11 -18.01
C LYS A 128 5.91 23.20 -16.59
N ILE A 129 5.83 22.10 -15.85
CA ILE A 129 6.48 21.94 -14.54
C ILE A 129 8.00 21.91 -14.77
N ASN A 130 8.68 23.01 -14.45
CA ASN A 130 10.14 23.08 -14.39
C ASN A 130 10.61 22.88 -12.95
N LYS A 131 11.54 21.92 -12.80
CA LYS A 131 12.59 21.77 -11.76
C LYS A 131 12.62 22.85 -10.69
N ILE A 132 12.24 22.49 -9.46
CA ILE A 132 12.54 23.26 -8.25
C ILE A 132 13.96 22.88 -7.83
N LYS A 133 14.89 23.83 -7.92
CA LYS A 133 16.25 23.75 -7.42
C LYS A 133 16.35 24.73 -6.25
N GLY A 134 16.60 24.21 -5.05
CA GLY A 134 17.19 24.88 -3.89
C GLY A 134 16.50 26.13 -3.33
N ALA A 135 15.90 25.99 -2.14
CA ALA A 135 15.88 27.04 -1.13
C ALA A 135 15.89 26.38 0.25
N GLU A 136 16.97 26.67 0.98
CA GLU A 136 17.21 26.33 2.36
C GLU A 136 16.13 26.96 3.26
N THR A 137 15.58 26.20 4.21
CA THR A 137 15.08 26.76 5.47
C THR A 137 15.29 25.74 6.58
N GLU A 138 15.76 26.28 7.69
CA GLU A 138 16.24 25.59 8.88
C GLU A 138 15.20 24.63 9.46
N THR A 139 15.63 23.42 9.79
CA THR A 139 14.84 22.50 10.58
C THR A 139 15.42 22.48 11.98
N ALA A 140 14.73 23.17 12.90
CA ALA A 140 15.01 23.10 14.33
C ALA A 140 14.81 21.65 14.83
N PRO A 141 15.57 21.20 15.85
CA PRO A 141 15.45 19.85 16.37
C PRO A 141 14.14 19.72 17.15
N PHE A 142 13.25 18.86 16.66
CA PHE A 142 12.10 18.40 17.43
C PHE A 142 12.57 17.27 18.35
N TRP A 143 12.21 17.40 19.63
CA TRP A 143 12.48 16.47 20.72
C TRP A 143 11.97 15.04 20.46
#